data_AF-A0A3M7LV81-F1
#
_entry.id   AF-A0A3M7LV81-F1
#
_cell.length_a   1.000
_cell.length_b   1.000
_cell.length_c   1.000
_cell.angle_alpha   90.00
_cell.angle_beta   90.00
_cell.angle_gamma   90.00
#
_symmetry.space_group_name_H-M   'P 1'
#
loop_
_entity.id
_entity.type
_entity.pdbx_description
1 polymer ?
#
loop_
_entity_poly.entity_id
_entity_poly.type
_entity_poly.pdbx_seq_one_letter_code
_entity_poly.pdbx_strand_id
1 'polypeptide(L)'
;MATSTMREVSAARSTSSDSDRIEKEAHRLGHATTTISLTPEQFEKLYLSPKTPRASRKATRFANAAPLGFMGGIFFFTGPLLLILSTIFLWIQAQTFFMLVCGLFSVFWLSFGVLQLPTLGLAAYYSPTGDAAGGAVSEAMNAVIALYLLVWGFALGTFFVFAIRINLIISGIFGFVTVGAWVLSGAY
;
A
#
# COMPACT_ATOMS: atom_id res chain seq x y z
N MET A 1 10.44 69.77 -45.22
CA MET A 1 11.90 69.98 -45.22
C MET A 1 12.48 68.96 -44.23
N ALA A 2 13.31 68.05 -44.73
CA ALA A 2 13.67 66.77 -44.10
C ALA A 2 14.53 66.92 -42.83
N THR A 3 14.39 65.99 -41.89
CA THR A 3 15.36 65.76 -40.81
C THR A 3 15.67 64.27 -40.79
N SER A 4 16.83 63.88 -41.34
CA SER A 4 17.37 62.53 -41.25
C SER A 4 18.54 62.52 -40.27
N THR A 5 18.34 61.88 -39.13
CA THR A 5 19.34 61.61 -38.09
C THR A 5 20.25 60.43 -38.48
N MET A 6 21.51 60.53 -38.05
CA MET A 6 22.66 59.68 -38.35
C MET A 6 22.54 58.18 -37.99
N ARG A 7 23.24 57.37 -38.81
CA ARG A 7 23.92 56.06 -38.59
C ARG A 7 24.68 55.98 -37.23
N GLU A 8 25.10 54.87 -36.63
CA GLU A 8 25.22 53.44 -36.96
C GLU A 8 25.53 52.63 -35.67
N VAL A 9 25.02 51.39 -35.59
CA VAL A 9 25.73 50.13 -35.27
C VAL A 9 26.79 50.10 -34.15
N SER A 10 26.65 49.20 -33.15
CA SER A 10 27.53 48.01 -33.03
C SER A 10 27.27 47.13 -31.79
N ALA A 11 27.00 45.85 -32.09
CA ALA A 11 27.47 44.62 -31.44
C ALA A 11 27.09 44.26 -29.99
N ALA A 12 26.41 43.12 -29.90
CA ALA A 12 26.21 42.28 -28.73
C ALA A 12 27.52 41.70 -28.15
N ARG A 13 27.59 41.52 -26.82
CA ARG A 13 28.23 40.36 -26.18
C ARG A 13 27.79 40.16 -24.73
N SER A 14 27.65 38.89 -24.36
CA SER A 14 27.01 38.34 -23.16
C SER A 14 27.95 38.14 -21.95
N THR A 15 27.30 37.91 -20.79
CA THR A 15 27.71 37.13 -19.59
C THR A 15 28.82 37.67 -18.66
N SER A 16 28.47 37.94 -17.39
CA SER A 16 28.75 37.04 -16.22
C SER A 16 28.69 37.78 -14.87
N SER A 17 28.44 37.01 -13.80
CA SER A 17 28.68 37.30 -12.38
C SER A 17 27.55 37.94 -11.57
N ASP A 18 26.56 37.11 -11.22
CA ASP A 18 25.70 37.28 -10.05
C ASP A 18 26.43 36.66 -8.84
N SER A 19 27.14 37.50 -8.07
CA SER A 19 27.70 37.12 -6.77
C SER A 19 27.72 38.32 -5.83
N ASP A 20 27.35 38.03 -4.59
CA ASP A 20 27.57 38.81 -3.37
C ASP A 20 26.55 39.90 -3.01
N ARG A 21 25.55 39.48 -2.23
CA ARG A 21 25.23 40.16 -0.95
C ARG A 21 24.38 39.28 -0.02
N ILE A 22 25.08 38.58 0.86
CA ILE A 22 24.54 38.05 2.10
C ILE A 22 24.56 39.21 3.11
N GLU A 23 23.40 39.72 3.51
CA GLU A 23 23.22 40.42 4.80
C GLU A 23 21.90 39.99 5.47
N LYS A 24 22.09 39.26 6.58
CA LYS A 24 21.43 39.39 7.90
C LYS A 24 19.91 39.31 7.99
N GLU A 25 19.46 38.13 8.40
CA GLU A 25 18.73 37.93 9.67
C GLU A 25 18.00 39.17 10.24
N ALA A 26 16.73 39.31 9.86
CA ALA A 26 15.70 39.79 10.76
C ALA A 26 14.46 38.93 10.52
N HIS A 27 14.47 37.75 11.14
CA HIS A 27 13.32 36.88 11.28
C HIS A 27 12.22 37.64 12.04
N ARG A 28 11.44 38.45 11.31
CA ARG A 28 10.18 39.01 11.79
C ARG A 28 9.23 37.84 12.00
N LEU A 29 9.19 37.36 13.24
CA LEU A 29 8.09 36.57 13.78
C LEU A 29 6.81 37.38 13.59
N GLY A 30 6.12 37.14 12.48
CA GLY A 30 4.72 37.52 12.33
C GLY A 30 3.95 36.73 13.37
N HIS A 31 3.56 37.37 14.47
CA HIS A 31 2.54 36.83 15.35
C HIS A 31 1.29 36.61 14.49
N ALA A 32 0.95 35.35 14.23
CA ALA A 32 -0.34 34.98 13.68
C ALA A 32 -1.40 35.32 14.74
N THR A 33 -1.86 36.57 14.75
CA THR A 33 -3.01 37.00 15.53
C THR A 33 -4.25 36.37 14.91
N THR A 34 -4.62 35.19 15.38
CA THR A 34 -5.88 34.53 15.04
C THR A 34 -7.01 35.12 15.90
N THR A 35 -7.40 36.37 15.65
CA THR A 35 -8.62 36.93 16.24
C THR A 35 -9.81 36.35 15.49
N ILE A 36 -10.31 35.19 15.94
CA ILE A 36 -11.47 34.55 15.37
C ILE A 36 -12.71 35.15 16.04
N SER A 37 -13.52 35.91 15.28
CA SER A 37 -14.83 36.39 15.72
C SER A 37 -15.85 35.25 15.65
N LEU A 38 -16.01 34.51 16.74
CA LEU A 38 -17.02 33.46 16.87
C LEU A 38 -18.36 34.07 17.30
N THR A 39 -19.46 33.57 16.74
CA THR A 39 -20.80 33.89 17.26
C THR A 39 -21.06 33.16 18.59
N PRO A 40 -21.94 33.67 19.47
CA PRO A 40 -22.22 33.02 20.77
C PRO A 40 -22.64 31.55 20.63
N GLU A 41 -23.44 31.23 19.61
CA GLU A 41 -23.86 29.86 19.31
C GLU A 41 -22.71 28.98 18.79
N GLN A 42 -21.76 29.56 18.03
CA GLN A 42 -20.54 28.86 17.60
C GLN A 42 -19.62 28.56 18.78
N PHE A 43 -19.52 29.48 19.75
CA PHE A 43 -18.77 29.27 20.99
C PHE A 43 -19.42 28.18 21.86
N GLU A 44 -20.74 28.24 22.06
CA GLU A 44 -21.49 27.26 22.84
C GLU A 44 -21.39 25.85 22.23
N LYS A 45 -21.47 25.73 20.90
CA LYS A 45 -21.30 24.46 20.19
C LYS A 45 -19.87 23.92 20.27
N LEU A 46 -18.86 24.80 20.31
CA LEU A 46 -17.46 24.43 20.53
C LEU A 46 -17.22 23.94 21.96
N TYR A 47 -17.98 24.49 22.92
CA TYR A 47 -17.91 24.14 24.33
C TYR A 47 -18.62 22.82 24.64
N LEU A 48 -19.82 22.60 24.06
CA LEU A 48 -20.65 21.42 24.31
C LEU A 48 -20.29 20.21 23.44
N SER A 49 -19.64 20.43 22.30
CA SER A 49 -19.21 19.37 21.39
C SER A 49 -17.91 19.78 20.71
N PRO A 50 -16.77 19.73 21.43
CA PRO A 50 -15.48 19.91 20.78
C PRO A 50 -15.42 18.94 19.60
N LYS A 51 -15.16 19.45 18.39
CA LYS A 51 -14.98 18.60 17.21
C LYS A 51 -13.66 17.86 17.36
N THR A 52 -13.67 16.83 18.21
CA THR A 52 -12.55 15.94 18.40
C THR A 52 -12.43 15.13 17.12
N PRO A 53 -11.30 15.19 16.39
CA PRO A 53 -11.02 14.23 15.33
C PRO A 53 -10.77 12.86 15.98
N ARG A 54 -11.82 12.22 16.48
CA ARG A 54 -11.80 10.84 16.97
C ARG A 54 -11.98 9.90 15.79
N ALA A 55 -11.03 9.93 14.88
CA ALA A 55 -10.80 8.91 13.87
C ALA A 55 -9.35 9.04 13.39
N SER A 56 -8.47 8.38 14.14
CA SER A 56 -7.17 7.82 13.74
C SER A 56 -6.42 8.45 12.55
N ARG A 57 -6.03 9.73 12.61
CA ARG A 57 -5.10 10.31 11.60
C ARG A 57 -3.77 9.53 11.49
N LYS A 58 -3.36 8.80 12.53
CA LYS A 58 -2.21 7.88 12.47
C LYS A 58 -2.55 6.58 11.71
N ALA A 59 -3.68 5.92 11.95
CA ALA A 59 -4.04 4.75 11.13
C ALA A 59 -4.31 5.16 9.67
N THR A 60 -4.91 6.32 9.38
CA THR A 60 -5.07 6.79 7.98
C THR A 60 -3.73 7.10 7.30
N ARG A 61 -2.68 7.44 8.07
CA ARG A 61 -1.32 7.71 7.55
C ARG A 61 -0.53 6.42 7.25
N PHE A 62 -0.78 5.33 7.99
CA PHE A 62 -0.09 4.04 7.83
C PHE A 62 -0.93 2.95 7.14
N ALA A 63 -2.25 3.10 7.08
CA ALA A 63 -3.20 2.27 6.33
C ALA A 63 -3.64 2.97 5.03
N ASN A 64 -2.76 3.78 4.44
CA ASN A 64 -2.99 4.26 3.09
C ASN A 64 -3.00 3.03 2.18
N ALA A 65 -4.05 2.82 1.39
CA ALA A 65 -4.15 1.72 0.44
C ALA A 65 -3.25 1.92 -0.80
N ALA A 66 -2.65 3.10 -0.96
CA ALA A 66 -1.76 3.43 -2.08
C ALA A 66 -0.57 2.46 -2.27
N PRO A 67 0.11 1.92 -1.24
CA PRO A 67 1.16 0.92 -1.42
C PRO A 67 0.60 -0.41 -1.93
N LEU A 68 -0.65 -0.79 -1.61
CA LEU A 68 -1.25 -2.05 -2.06
C LEU A 68 -1.41 -2.09 -3.59
N GLY A 69 -1.70 -0.94 -4.23
CA GLY A 69 -1.72 -0.82 -5.69
C GLY A 69 -0.35 -1.06 -6.33
N PHE A 70 0.73 -0.58 -5.72
CA PHE A 70 2.11 -0.85 -6.17
C PHE A 70 2.57 -2.28 -5.87
N MET A 71 2.07 -2.89 -4.79
CA MET A 71 2.36 -4.28 -4.46
C MET A 71 1.65 -5.28 -5.38
N GLY A 72 0.67 -4.87 -6.20
CA GLY A 72 0.00 -5.77 -7.15
C GLY A 72 0.99 -6.57 -8.00
N GLY A 73 2.10 -5.96 -8.43
CA GLY A 73 3.15 -6.64 -9.22
C GLY A 73 3.74 -7.88 -8.53
N ILE A 74 3.90 -7.87 -7.19
CA ILE A 74 4.46 -9.03 -6.47
C ILE A 74 3.51 -10.23 -6.53
N PHE A 75 2.20 -9.97 -6.47
CA PHE A 75 1.16 -11.00 -6.45
C PHE A 75 0.92 -11.65 -7.82
N PHE A 76 1.39 -11.05 -8.92
CA PHE A 76 1.22 -11.59 -10.28
C PHE A 76 2.53 -12.02 -10.94
N PHE A 77 3.66 -11.43 -10.58
CA PHE A 77 4.96 -11.75 -11.20
C PHE A 77 5.86 -12.54 -10.24
N THR A 78 6.48 -11.87 -9.27
CA THR A 78 7.50 -12.50 -8.42
C THR A 78 6.97 -13.68 -7.62
N GLY A 79 5.73 -13.58 -7.12
CA GLY A 79 5.06 -14.69 -6.45
C GLY A 79 4.75 -15.84 -7.43
N PRO A 80 3.69 -15.74 -8.23
CA PRO A 80 3.19 -16.90 -8.95
C PRO A 80 3.88 -17.20 -10.27
N LEU A 81 4.30 -16.22 -11.08
CA LEU A 81 4.89 -16.49 -12.39
C LEU A 81 6.17 -17.32 -12.27
N LEU A 82 7.03 -16.96 -11.30
CA LEU A 82 8.25 -17.72 -11.03
C LEU A 82 7.94 -19.10 -10.42
N LEU A 83 6.91 -19.22 -9.58
CA LEU A 83 6.49 -20.51 -9.02
C LEU A 83 5.85 -21.44 -10.06
N ILE A 84 5.10 -20.92 -11.04
CA ILE A 84 4.57 -21.70 -12.17
C ILE A 84 5.73 -22.21 -13.04
N LEU A 85 6.68 -21.34 -13.37
CA LEU A 85 7.86 -21.74 -14.12
C LEU A 85 8.65 -22.82 -13.37
N SER A 86 8.82 -22.65 -12.05
CA SER A 86 9.44 -23.65 -11.18
C SER A 86 8.67 -24.98 -11.22
N THR A 87 7.34 -24.94 -11.18
CA THR A 87 6.47 -26.13 -11.26
C THR A 87 6.71 -26.92 -12.54
N ILE A 88 6.88 -26.23 -13.69
CA ILE A 88 7.16 -26.87 -14.98
C ILE A 88 8.53 -27.56 -14.96
N PHE A 89 9.58 -26.88 -14.47
CA PHE A 89 10.92 -27.49 -14.41
C PHE A 89 11.01 -28.66 -13.42
N LEU A 90 10.34 -28.55 -12.27
CA LEU A 90 10.28 -29.61 -11.26
C LEU A 90 9.50 -30.84 -11.75
N TRP A 91 8.47 -30.62 -12.58
CA TRP A 91 7.75 -31.70 -13.26
C TRP A 91 8.67 -32.48 -14.22
N ILE A 92 9.50 -31.76 -15.01
CA ILE A 92 10.48 -32.38 -15.92
C ILE A 92 11.53 -33.19 -15.14
N GLN A 93 11.98 -32.71 -13.98
CA GLN A 93 12.92 -33.43 -13.11
C GLN A 93 12.27 -34.53 -12.25
N ALA A 94 10.97 -34.79 -12.42
CA ALA A 94 10.19 -35.77 -11.66
C ALA A 94 10.23 -35.58 -10.12
N GLN A 95 10.44 -34.34 -9.64
CA GLN A 95 10.42 -33.98 -8.23
C GLN A 95 9.01 -33.61 -7.77
N THR A 96 8.16 -34.62 -7.63
CA THR A 96 6.70 -34.46 -7.43
C THR A 96 6.32 -33.67 -6.18
N PHE A 97 7.02 -33.85 -5.06
CA PHE A 97 6.71 -33.11 -3.82
C PHE A 97 6.88 -31.60 -4.01
N PHE A 98 8.05 -31.16 -4.49
CA PHE A 98 8.32 -29.74 -4.70
C PHE A 98 7.48 -29.15 -5.83
N MET A 99 7.18 -29.94 -6.87
CA MET A 99 6.23 -29.55 -7.92
C MET A 99 4.86 -29.19 -7.31
N LEU A 100 4.32 -30.04 -6.42
CA LEU A 100 3.03 -29.78 -5.77
C LEU A 100 3.08 -28.56 -4.84
N VAL A 101 4.19 -28.37 -4.13
CA VAL A 101 4.41 -27.21 -3.24
C VAL A 101 4.44 -25.90 -4.03
N CYS A 102 5.23 -25.83 -5.10
CA CYS A 102 5.33 -24.63 -5.92
C CYS A 102 3.99 -24.31 -6.60
N GLY A 103 3.28 -25.32 -7.11
CA GLY A 103 1.95 -25.16 -7.69
C GLY A 103 0.93 -24.63 -6.68
N LEU A 104 0.92 -25.18 -5.46
CA LEU A 104 0.04 -24.74 -4.38
C LEU A 104 0.27 -23.26 -4.03
N PHE A 105 1.52 -22.85 -3.80
CA PHE A 105 1.82 -21.46 -3.45
C PHE A 105 1.53 -20.52 -4.63
N SER A 106 1.74 -20.93 -5.87
CA SER A 106 1.34 -20.12 -7.03
C SER A 106 -0.15 -19.78 -7.01
N VAL A 107 -1.00 -20.77 -6.74
CA VAL A 107 -2.46 -20.55 -6.69
C VAL A 107 -2.84 -19.63 -5.53
N PHE A 108 -2.19 -19.77 -4.38
CA PHE A 108 -2.37 -18.85 -3.25
C PHE A 108 -2.04 -17.40 -3.66
N TRP A 109 -0.85 -17.14 -4.21
CA TRP A 109 -0.43 -15.79 -4.57
C TRP A 109 -1.34 -15.16 -5.64
N LEU A 110 -1.74 -15.92 -6.67
CA LEU A 110 -2.68 -15.43 -7.69
C LEU A 110 -4.07 -15.11 -7.10
N SER A 111 -4.65 -16.05 -6.35
CA SER A 111 -5.99 -15.88 -5.80
C SER A 111 -6.04 -14.77 -4.74
N PHE A 112 -5.03 -14.66 -3.89
CA PHE A 112 -4.91 -13.57 -2.91
C PHE A 112 -4.65 -12.23 -3.59
N GLY A 113 -3.86 -12.19 -4.66
CA GLY A 113 -3.67 -11.00 -5.50
C GLY A 113 -4.99 -10.47 -6.08
N VAL A 114 -5.85 -11.38 -6.54
CA VAL A 114 -7.18 -11.04 -7.05
C VAL A 114 -8.07 -10.42 -5.96
N LEU A 115 -8.02 -10.93 -4.72
CA LEU A 115 -8.76 -10.34 -3.60
C LEU A 115 -8.32 -8.90 -3.27
N GLN A 116 -7.05 -8.57 -3.54
CA GLN A 116 -6.47 -7.27 -3.17
C GLN A 116 -6.57 -6.21 -4.28
N LEU A 117 -6.93 -6.59 -5.51
CA LEU A 117 -7.04 -5.68 -6.65
C LEU A 117 -8.17 -4.65 -6.44
N PRO A 118 -7.86 -3.35 -6.31
CA PRO A 118 -8.88 -2.33 -6.11
C PRO A 118 -9.81 -2.18 -7.32
N THR A 119 -9.32 -2.50 -8.52
CA THR A 119 -10.05 -2.37 -9.79
C THR A 119 -11.25 -3.29 -9.91
N LEU A 120 -11.29 -4.39 -9.15
CA LEU A 120 -12.42 -5.32 -9.15
C LEU A 120 -13.59 -4.83 -8.28
N GLY A 121 -13.39 -3.78 -7.49
CA GLY A 121 -14.45 -3.20 -6.66
C GLY A 121 -15.02 -4.15 -5.60
N LEU A 122 -14.33 -5.25 -5.28
CA LEU A 122 -14.82 -6.28 -4.35
C LEU A 122 -15.17 -5.69 -2.97
N ALA A 123 -14.34 -4.77 -2.49
CA ALA A 123 -14.56 -4.06 -1.24
C ALA A 123 -15.83 -3.19 -1.27
N ALA A 124 -16.18 -2.56 -2.40
CA ALA A 124 -17.34 -1.68 -2.50
C ALA A 124 -18.66 -2.40 -2.21
N TYR A 125 -18.75 -3.70 -2.51
CA TYR A 125 -19.93 -4.53 -2.20
C TYR A 125 -20.18 -4.71 -0.70
N TYR A 126 -19.16 -4.54 0.13
CA TYR A 126 -19.26 -4.65 1.59
C TYR A 126 -19.48 -3.29 2.27
N SER A 127 -19.60 -2.20 1.50
CA SER A 127 -19.91 -0.87 2.01
C SER A 127 -21.38 -0.51 1.78
N PRO A 128 -22.11 -0.01 2.81
CA PRO A 128 -23.49 0.47 2.64
C PRO A 128 -23.63 1.61 1.62
N THR A 129 -22.54 2.34 1.36
CA THR A 129 -22.51 3.50 0.45
C THR A 129 -21.85 3.21 -0.89
N GLY A 130 -21.36 1.98 -1.11
CA GLY A 130 -20.62 1.60 -2.32
C GLY A 130 -19.19 2.16 -2.42
N ASP A 131 -18.66 2.75 -1.35
CA ASP A 131 -17.27 3.24 -1.30
C ASP A 131 -16.29 2.09 -1.00
N ALA A 132 -15.32 1.88 -1.90
CA ALA A 132 -14.32 0.82 -1.80
C ALA A 132 -13.38 0.98 -0.59
N ALA A 133 -13.09 2.22 -0.18
CA ALA A 133 -12.21 2.45 0.98
C ALA A 133 -12.90 2.06 2.29
N GLY A 134 -14.19 2.40 2.44
CA GLY A 134 -15.00 2.02 3.60
C GLY A 134 -15.28 0.51 3.66
N GLY A 135 -15.48 -0.12 2.51
CA GLY A 135 -15.71 -1.56 2.44
C GLY A 135 -14.47 -2.41 2.70
N ALA A 136 -13.27 -1.91 2.40
CA ALA A 136 -12.01 -2.62 2.64
C ALA A 136 -11.69 -2.80 4.13
N VAL A 137 -12.26 -1.96 5.00
CA VAL A 137 -12.12 -2.04 6.46
C VAL A 137 -13.39 -2.57 7.14
N SER A 138 -14.37 -3.03 6.35
CA SER A 138 -15.60 -3.60 6.89
C SER A 138 -15.35 -4.95 7.55
N GLU A 139 -16.11 -5.25 8.60
CA GLU A 139 -16.04 -6.55 9.30
C GLU A 139 -16.36 -7.71 8.34
N ALA A 140 -17.25 -7.50 7.37
CA ALA A 140 -17.60 -8.51 6.38
C ALA A 140 -16.44 -8.83 5.43
N MET A 141 -15.72 -7.83 4.92
CA MET A 141 -14.54 -8.06 4.08
C MET A 141 -13.44 -8.79 4.84
N ASN A 142 -13.18 -8.40 6.09
CA ASN A 142 -12.21 -9.05 6.94
C ASN A 142 -12.59 -10.52 7.22
N ALA A 143 -13.86 -10.79 7.52
CA ALA A 143 -14.35 -12.16 7.73
C ALA A 143 -14.15 -13.06 6.49
N VAL A 144 -14.31 -12.52 5.28
CA VAL A 144 -14.04 -13.25 4.03
C VAL A 144 -12.56 -13.61 3.91
N ILE A 145 -11.66 -12.67 4.21
CA ILE A 145 -10.22 -12.92 4.20
C ILE A 145 -9.83 -13.92 5.30
N ALA A 146 -10.41 -13.80 6.48
CA ALA A 146 -10.20 -14.72 7.60
C ALA A 146 -10.58 -16.16 7.22
N LEU A 147 -11.76 -16.36 6.62
CA LEU A 147 -12.21 -17.68 6.16
C LEU A 147 -11.35 -18.23 5.02
N TYR A 148 -10.93 -17.39 4.08
CA TYR A 148 -10.00 -17.77 3.02
C TYR A 148 -8.69 -18.32 3.63
N LEU A 149 -8.07 -17.57 4.54
CA LEU A 149 -6.82 -17.97 5.19
C LEU A 149 -6.98 -19.19 6.09
N LEU A 150 -8.13 -19.36 6.73
CA LEU A 150 -8.44 -20.53 7.55
C LEU A 150 -8.42 -21.82 6.71
N VAL A 151 -9.12 -21.82 5.57
CA VAL A 151 -9.18 -22.95 4.64
C VAL A 151 -7.78 -23.24 4.07
N TRP A 152 -7.03 -22.20 3.73
CA TRP A 152 -5.64 -22.33 3.29
C TRP A 152 -4.72 -22.91 4.37
N GLY A 153 -4.93 -22.56 5.64
CA GLY A 153 -4.20 -23.14 6.77
C GLY A 153 -4.36 -24.67 6.85
N PHE A 154 -5.55 -25.20 6.56
CA PHE A 154 -5.74 -26.67 6.49
C PHE A 154 -5.02 -27.32 5.31
N ALA A 155 -5.03 -26.67 4.14
CA ALA A 155 -4.27 -27.14 2.98
C ALA A 155 -2.76 -27.17 3.29
N LEU A 156 -2.22 -26.09 3.87
CA LEU A 156 -0.81 -25.98 4.28
C LEU A 156 -0.46 -27.00 5.39
N GLY A 157 -1.35 -27.23 6.34
CA GLY A 157 -1.19 -28.26 7.37
C GLY A 157 -1.08 -29.67 6.80
N THR A 158 -1.78 -29.97 5.71
CA THR A 158 -1.65 -31.26 5.01
C THR A 158 -0.24 -31.42 4.40
N PHE A 159 0.28 -30.37 3.75
CA PHE A 159 1.64 -30.37 3.22
C PHE A 159 2.70 -30.44 4.32
N PHE A 160 2.46 -29.80 5.48
CA PHE A 160 3.32 -29.94 6.65
C PHE A 160 3.46 -31.40 7.09
N VAL A 161 2.34 -32.13 7.22
CA VAL A 161 2.35 -33.55 7.59
C VAL A 161 3.14 -34.39 6.58
N PHE A 162 2.96 -34.13 5.27
CA PHE A 162 3.70 -34.84 4.24
C PHE A 162 5.19 -34.47 4.18
N ALA A 163 5.57 -33.28 4.62
CA ALA A 163 6.96 -32.82 4.67
C ALA A 163 7.77 -33.46 5.80
N ILE A 164 7.12 -33.94 6.89
CA ILE A 164 7.80 -34.53 8.07
C ILE A 164 8.73 -35.68 7.67
N ARG A 165 8.30 -36.53 6.73
CA ARG A 165 9.08 -37.70 6.28
C ARG A 165 10.19 -37.36 5.27
N ILE A 166 10.25 -36.12 4.78
CA ILE A 166 11.16 -35.73 3.70
C ILE A 166 12.41 -35.08 4.28
N ASN A 167 12.24 -33.99 5.03
CA ASN A 167 13.34 -33.26 5.65
C ASN A 167 12.82 -32.39 6.79
N LEU A 168 13.49 -32.44 7.94
CA LEU A 168 13.14 -31.66 9.13
C LEU A 168 13.14 -30.15 8.85
N ILE A 169 14.07 -29.65 8.03
CA ILE A 169 14.17 -28.21 7.72
C ILE A 169 12.95 -27.77 6.90
N ILE A 170 12.59 -28.54 5.89
CA ILE A 170 11.43 -28.25 5.02
C ILE A 170 10.15 -28.37 5.83
N SER A 171 10.04 -29.40 6.67
CA SER A 171 8.92 -29.56 7.61
C SER A 171 8.82 -28.36 8.56
N GLY A 172 9.94 -27.86 9.10
CA GLY A 172 9.96 -26.65 9.92
C GLY A 172 9.39 -25.43 9.19
N ILE A 173 9.79 -25.20 7.94
CA ILE A 173 9.27 -24.10 7.11
C ILE A 173 7.76 -24.22 6.93
N PHE A 174 7.25 -25.40 6.58
CA PHE A 174 5.81 -25.63 6.46
C PHE A 174 5.07 -25.48 7.79
N GLY A 175 5.67 -25.89 8.90
CA GLY A 175 5.11 -25.72 10.24
C GLY A 175 4.92 -24.24 10.57
N PHE A 176 5.95 -23.42 10.35
CA PHE A 176 5.87 -21.97 10.56
C PHE A 176 4.86 -21.30 9.64
N VAL A 177 4.82 -21.68 8.36
CA VAL A 177 3.83 -21.13 7.41
C VAL A 177 2.41 -21.52 7.78
N THR A 178 2.19 -22.76 8.25
CA THR A 178 0.87 -23.23 8.69
C THR A 178 0.40 -22.46 9.92
N VAL A 179 1.26 -22.33 10.94
CA VAL A 179 0.94 -21.52 12.12
C VAL A 179 0.72 -20.06 11.73
N GLY A 180 1.55 -19.50 10.85
CA GLY A 180 1.41 -18.15 10.33
C GLY A 180 0.07 -17.92 9.63
N ALA A 181 -0.41 -18.88 8.83
CA ALA A 181 -1.69 -18.79 8.14
C ALA A 181 -2.87 -18.76 9.12
N TRP A 182 -2.87 -19.59 10.17
CA TRP A 182 -3.92 -19.57 11.19
C TRP A 182 -3.87 -18.32 12.09
N VAL A 183 -2.67 -17.86 12.44
CA VAL A 183 -2.51 -16.61 13.19
C VAL A 183 -2.98 -15.42 12.37
N LEU A 184 -2.64 -15.37 11.08
CA LEU A 184 -3.11 -14.32 10.18
C LEU A 184 -4.63 -14.39 9.99
N SER A 185 -5.18 -15.59 9.83
CA SER A 185 -6.64 -15.81 9.76
C SER A 185 -7.35 -15.27 10.99
N GLY A 186 -6.85 -15.51 12.20
CA GLY A 186 -7.44 -14.96 13.43
C GLY A 186 -7.19 -13.47 13.67
N ALA A 187 -6.30 -12.83 12.90
CA ALA A 187 -6.04 -11.41 12.98
C ALA A 187 -6.95 -10.57 12.06
N TYR A 188 -7.52 -11.19 11.02
CA TYR A 188 -8.59 -10.64 10.20
C TYR A 188 -9.95 -10.85 10.89
#